data_AF-S8EC87-F1
#
_entry.id   AF-S8EC87-F1
#
_cell.length_a   1.000
_cell.length_b   1.000
_cell.length_c   1.000
_cell.angle_alpha   90.00
_cell.angle_beta   90.00
_cell.angle_gamma   90.00
#
_symmetry.space_group_name_H-M   'P 1'
#
loop_
_entity.id
_entity.type
_entity.pdbx_description
1 polymer ?
#
loop_
_entity_poly.entity_id
_entity_poly.type
_entity_poly.pdbx_seq_one_letter_code
_entity_poly.pdbx_strand_id
1 'polypeptide(L)'
;RSEGMEPNSVTFLSLLSGCSHSGLLHEGCQLFDAMKNECFIELELDHYTCIVDLLARNGRTREALSIIIRFVDSPDSKIWGALAASAALYEDRKIASFAAR
;
A
#
# COMPACT_ATOMS: atom_id res chain seq x y z
N ARG A 1 -0.80 -0.36 -32.79
CA ARG A 1 -2.16 -0.50 -32.19
C ARG A 1 -2.04 -1.55 -31.10
N SER A 2 -1.87 -1.14 -29.85
CA SER A 2 -2.18 -2.02 -28.73
C SER A 2 -3.71 -2.07 -28.68
N GLU A 3 -4.28 -3.26 -28.80
CA GLU A 3 -5.69 -3.48 -28.46
C GLU A 3 -5.81 -3.15 -26.97
N GLY A 4 -6.30 -1.95 -26.67
CA GLY A 4 -6.30 -1.40 -25.32
C GLY A 4 -7.27 -2.16 -24.45
N MET A 5 -6.76 -3.14 -23.70
CA MET A 5 -7.48 -3.63 -22.54
C MET A 5 -7.42 -2.53 -21.49
N GLU A 6 -8.60 -2.03 -21.09
CA GLU A 6 -8.72 -1.12 -19.96
C GLU A 6 -8.05 -1.78 -18.73
N PRO A 7 -7.13 -1.09 -18.04
CA PRO A 7 -6.50 -1.63 -16.85
C PRO A 7 -7.57 -1.93 -15.79
N ASN A 8 -7.49 -3.11 -15.17
CA ASN A 8 -8.41 -3.53 -14.12
C ASN A 8 -7.71 -3.62 -12.75
N SER A 9 -8.47 -3.97 -11.71
CA SER A 9 -7.98 -4.20 -10.34
C SER A 9 -6.66 -5.00 -10.32
N VAL A 10 -6.60 -6.13 -11.03
CA VAL A 10 -5.41 -7.01 -11.09
C VAL A 10 -4.22 -6.33 -11.79
N THR A 11 -4.45 -5.57 -12.86
CA THR A 11 -3.40 -4.82 -13.55
C THR A 11 -2.74 -3.82 -12.61
N PHE A 12 -3.54 -3.04 -11.89
CA PHE A 12 -3.04 -2.05 -10.96
C PHE A 12 -2.37 -2.67 -9.74
N LEU A 13 -2.91 -3.76 -9.20
CA LEU A 13 -2.27 -4.50 -8.12
C LEU A 13 -0.86 -4.96 -8.51
N SER A 14 -0.70 -5.45 -9.73
CA SER A 14 0.61 -5.86 -10.26
C SER A 14 1.59 -4.68 -10.34
N LEU A 15 1.13 -3.52 -10.82
CA LEU A 15 1.94 -2.30 -10.90
C LEU A 15 2.33 -1.77 -9.51
N LEU A 16 1.37 -1.72 -8.57
CA LEU A 16 1.61 -1.29 -7.19
C LEU A 16 2.59 -2.21 -6.48
N SER A 17 2.45 -3.52 -6.65
CA SER A 17 3.38 -4.50 -6.09
C SER A 17 4.81 -4.29 -6.63
N GLY A 18 4.95 -4.06 -7.93
CA GLY A 18 6.22 -3.72 -8.56
C GLY A 18 6.85 -2.44 -8.00
N CYS A 19 6.04 -1.40 -7.78
CA CYS A 19 6.50 -0.15 -7.15
C CYS A 19 6.93 -0.37 -5.71
N SER A 20 6.17 -1.14 -4.93
CA SER A 20 6.51 -1.49 -3.54
C SER A 20 7.87 -2.20 -3.45
N HIS A 21 8.06 -3.22 -4.29
CA HIS A 21 9.32 -3.98 -4.31
C HIS A 21 10.51 -3.13 -4.75
N SER A 22 10.30 -2.22 -5.71
CA SER A 22 11.35 -1.37 -6.28
C SER A 22 11.60 -0.08 -5.49
N GLY A 23 10.79 0.21 -4.46
CA GLY A 23 10.89 1.45 -3.68
C GLY A 23 10.46 2.70 -4.45
N LEU A 24 9.67 2.56 -5.52
CA LEU A 24 9.19 3.67 -6.34
C LEU A 24 8.00 4.37 -5.67
N LEU A 25 8.32 5.16 -4.64
CA LEU A 25 7.31 5.78 -3.78
C LEU A 25 6.39 6.74 -4.53
N HIS A 26 6.97 7.60 -5.38
CA HIS A 26 6.20 8.63 -6.07
C HIS A 26 5.22 8.01 -7.08
N GLU A 27 5.72 7.10 -7.90
CA GLU A 27 4.96 6.39 -8.92
C GLU A 27 3.88 5.50 -8.28
N GLY A 28 4.21 4.80 -7.19
CA GLY A 28 3.24 3.98 -6.48
C GLY A 28 2.10 4.79 -5.87
N CYS A 29 2.39 5.96 -5.29
CA CYS A 29 1.35 6.88 -4.80
C CYS A 29 0.48 7.43 -5.95
N GLN A 30 1.10 7.85 -7.06
CA GLN A 30 0.35 8.32 -8.24
C GLN A 30 -0.56 7.23 -8.81
N LEU A 31 -0.06 5.99 -8.92
CA LEU A 31 -0.86 4.86 -9.38
C LEU A 31 -2.05 4.61 -8.45
N PHE A 32 -1.83 4.61 -7.13
CA PHE A 32 -2.90 4.42 -6.15
C PHE A 32 -3.96 5.52 -6.22
N ASP A 33 -3.55 6.78 -6.40
CA ASP A 33 -4.48 7.90 -6.54
C ASP A 33 -5.24 7.86 -7.87
N ALA A 34 -4.58 7.50 -8.97
CA ALA A 34 -5.20 7.36 -10.29
C ALA A 34 -6.24 6.23 -10.31
N MET A 35 -5.96 5.10 -9.66
CA MET A 35 -6.93 4.00 -9.49
C MET A 35 -8.26 4.52 -8.95
N LYS A 36 -8.21 5.33 -7.90
CA LYS A 36 -9.40 5.82 -7.20
C LYS A 36 -10.12 6.93 -7.96
N ASN A 37 -9.36 7.90 -8.48
CA ASN A 37 -9.92 9.17 -8.94
C ASN A 37 -10.08 9.27 -10.46
N GLU A 38 -9.33 8.48 -11.23
CA GLU A 38 -9.31 8.55 -12.70
C GLU A 38 -9.88 7.27 -13.32
N CYS A 39 -9.47 6.11 -12.82
CA CYS A 39 -9.92 4.81 -13.32
C CYS A 39 -11.12 4.24 -12.56
N PHE A 40 -11.52 4.88 -11.44
CA PHE A 40 -12.65 4.48 -10.59
C PHE A 40 -12.65 2.99 -10.20
N ILE A 41 -11.46 2.44 -9.96
CA ILE A 41 -11.26 1.06 -9.50
C ILE A 41 -11.64 0.95 -8.03
N GLU A 42 -12.42 -0.06 -7.70
CA GLU A 42 -12.73 -0.40 -6.32
C GLU A 42 -11.48 -0.95 -5.61
N LEU A 43 -11.08 -0.29 -4.52
CA LEU A 43 -9.87 -0.65 -3.79
C LEU A 43 -10.15 -1.82 -2.83
N GLU A 44 -9.63 -2.98 -3.18
CA GLU A 44 -9.57 -4.16 -2.30
C GLU A 44 -8.40 -4.12 -1.30
N LEU A 45 -8.44 -4.99 -0.28
CA LEU A 45 -7.43 -5.10 0.78
C LEU A 45 -6.00 -5.28 0.25
N ASP A 46 -5.82 -6.00 -0.85
CA ASP A 46 -4.51 -6.23 -1.45
C ASP A 46 -3.88 -4.92 -1.97
N HIS A 47 -4.68 -3.99 -2.53
CA HIS A 47 -4.17 -2.67 -2.94
C HIS A 47 -3.70 -1.85 -1.75
N TYR A 48 -4.49 -1.85 -0.66
CA TYR A 48 -4.12 -1.18 0.59
C TYR A 48 -2.85 -1.79 1.19
N THR A 49 -2.70 -3.11 1.11
CA THR A 49 -1.50 -3.81 1.58
C THR A 49 -0.26 -3.36 0.80
N CYS A 50 -0.34 -3.25 -0.53
CA CYS A 50 0.77 -2.78 -1.35
C CYS A 50 1.16 -1.32 -1.05
N ILE A 51 0.20 -0.40 -0.92
CA ILE A 51 0.53 1.02 -0.62
C ILE A 51 1.06 1.18 0.82
N VAL A 52 0.56 0.39 1.77
CA VAL A 52 1.07 0.35 3.15
C VAL A 52 2.50 -0.16 3.19
N ASP A 53 2.79 -1.26 2.49
CA ASP A 53 4.16 -1.81 2.38
C ASP A 53 5.10 -0.78 1.77
N LEU A 54 4.71 -0.15 0.66
CA LEU A 54 5.51 0.86 -0.02
C LEU A 54 5.82 2.06 0.90
N LEU A 55 4.80 2.60 1.58
CA LEU A 55 4.97 3.72 2.50
C LEU A 55 5.85 3.34 3.70
N ALA A 56 5.57 2.21 4.33
CA ALA A 56 6.27 1.78 5.53
C ALA A 56 7.75 1.52 5.22
N ARG A 57 8.07 0.85 4.10
CA ARG A 57 9.45 0.58 3.65
C ARG A 57 10.22 1.84 3.28
N ASN A 58 9.55 2.94 2.99
CA ASN A 58 10.15 4.25 2.73
C ASN A 58 10.11 5.17 3.96
N GLY A 59 9.92 4.63 5.17
CA GLY A 59 9.95 5.38 6.43
C GLY A 59 8.69 6.20 6.72
N ARG A 60 7.65 6.11 5.88
CA ARG A 60 6.36 6.81 6.05
C ARG A 60 5.38 5.97 6.87
N THR A 61 5.86 5.40 7.97
CA THR A 61 5.11 4.44 8.83
C THR A 61 3.83 5.03 9.42
N ARG A 62 3.83 6.32 9.77
CA ARG A 62 2.63 7.01 10.26
C ARG A 62 1.53 7.13 9.21
N GLU A 63 1.92 7.37 7.97
CA GLU A 63 0.97 7.47 6.86
C GLU A 63 0.42 6.10 6.51
N ALA A 64 1.30 5.10 6.46
CA ALA A 64 0.91 3.69 6.32
C ALA A 64 -0.12 3.29 7.39
N LEU A 65 0.16 3.58 8.67
CA LEU A 65 -0.79 3.34 9.77
C LEU A 65 -2.11 4.11 9.60
N SER A 66 -2.04 5.37 9.14
CA SER A 66 -3.23 6.18 8.90
C SER A 66 -4.14 5.56 7.83
N ILE A 67 -3.56 4.97 6.78
CA ILE A 67 -4.33 4.28 5.74
C ILE A 67 -5.10 3.10 6.35
N ILE A 68 -4.43 2.25 7.12
CA ILE A 68 -5.04 1.08 7.76
C ILE A 68 -6.24 1.52 8.61
N ILE A 69 -6.02 2.49 9.50
CA ILE A 69 -7.05 2.92 10.46
C ILE A 69 -8.24 3.62 9.77
N ARG A 70 -8.00 4.36 8.69
CA ARG A 70 -9.03 5.22 8.08
C ARG A 70 -9.82 4.56 6.97
N PHE A 71 -9.23 3.59 6.28
CA PHE A 71 -9.79 3.07 5.03
C PHE A 71 -9.94 1.56 5.01
N VAL A 72 -9.46 0.83 6.03
CA VAL A 72 -9.54 -0.63 6.08
C VAL A 72 -10.38 -1.07 7.27
N ASP A 73 -11.61 -1.51 7.00
CA ASP A 73 -12.54 -1.94 8.06
C ASP A 73 -12.12 -3.26 8.74
N SER A 74 -11.51 -4.18 7.98
CA SER A 74 -11.06 -5.48 8.47
C SER A 74 -9.63 -5.78 8.00
N PRO A 75 -8.60 -5.16 8.61
CA PRO A 75 -7.21 -5.41 8.24
C PRO A 75 -6.79 -6.82 8.66
N ASP A 76 -6.10 -7.53 7.78
CA ASP A 76 -5.58 -8.88 8.04
C ASP A 76 -4.13 -8.85 8.57
N SER A 77 -3.58 -10.03 8.85
CA SER A 77 -2.20 -10.13 9.33
C SER A 77 -1.16 -9.68 8.31
N LYS A 78 -1.46 -9.69 7.01
CA LYS A 78 -0.51 -9.30 5.97
C LYS A 78 -0.27 -7.78 6.01
N ILE A 79 -1.33 -6.99 6.08
CA ILE A 79 -1.21 -5.53 6.11
C ILE A 79 -0.53 -5.04 7.40
N TRP A 80 -0.81 -5.68 8.55
CA TRP A 80 -0.10 -5.40 9.80
C TRP A 80 1.37 -5.85 9.75
N GLY A 81 1.65 -7.01 9.15
CA GLY A 81 3.00 -7.51 8.94
C GLY A 81 3.85 -6.58 8.08
N ALA A 82 3.28 -6.04 6.99
CA ALA A 82 3.94 -5.06 6.12
C ALA A 82 4.34 -3.79 6.89
N LEU A 83 3.44 -3.28 7.73
CA LEU A 83 3.73 -2.13 8.59
C LEU A 83 4.79 -2.46 9.66
N ALA A 84 4.65 -3.59 10.36
CA ALA A 84 5.52 -3.98 11.47
C ALA A 84 6.97 -4.22 11.02
N ALA A 85 7.16 -4.95 9.92
CA ALA A 85 8.48 -5.27 9.39
C ALA A 85 9.28 -4.00 9.08
N SER A 86 8.62 -2.97 8.56
CA SER A 86 9.26 -1.72 8.18
C SER A 86 9.38 -0.74 9.36
N ALA A 87 8.39 -0.68 10.26
CA ALA A 87 8.45 0.19 11.44
C ALA A 87 9.60 -0.18 12.40
N ALA A 88 10.00 -1.46 12.44
CA ALA A 88 11.16 -1.91 13.20
C ALA A 88 12.49 -1.37 12.64
N LEU A 89 12.58 -1.11 11.33
CA LEU A 89 13.79 -0.59 10.68
C LEU A 89 13.99 0.91 10.91
N TYR A 90 12.90 1.67 11.05
CA TYR A 90 12.92 3.13 11.19
C TYR A 90 12.78 3.62 12.64
N GLU A 91 13.02 2.74 13.62
CA GLU A 91 12.95 3.01 15.06
C GLU A 91 11.61 3.58 15.57
N ASP A 92 10.50 3.45 14.81
CA ASP A 92 9.16 3.81 15.30
C ASP A 92 8.60 2.70 16.18
N ARG A 93 9.23 2.52 17.35
CA ARG A 93 8.96 1.45 18.31
C ARG A 93 7.51 1.41 18.76
N LYS A 94 6.82 2.55 18.77
CA LYS A 94 5.41 2.65 19.16
C LYS A 94 4.51 2.04 18.08
N ILE A 95 4.75 2.38 16.81
CA ILE A 95 3.99 1.80 15.69
C ILE A 95 4.32 0.33 15.52
N ALA A 96 5.59 -0.07 15.62
CA ALA A 96 5.98 -1.48 15.54
C ALA A 96 5.29 -2.34 16.62
N SER A 97 5.26 -1.86 17.87
CA SER A 97 4.55 -2.56 18.95
C SER A 97 3.02 -2.59 18.77
N PHE A 98 2.44 -1.58 18.14
CA PHE A 98 1.01 -1.55 17.86
C PHE A 98 0.63 -2.54 16.75
N ALA A 99 1.44 -2.59 15.68
CA ALA A 99 1.21 -3.45 14.52
C ALA A 99 1.51 -4.94 14.79
N ALA A 100 2.32 -5.26 15.80
CA ALA A 100 2.68 -6.63 16.15
C ALA A 100 1.71 -7.33 17.13
N ARG A 101 0.59 -6.70 17.49
CA ARG A 101 -0.40 -7.21 18.46
C ARG A 101 -1.51 -8.03 17.82
#